data_AF-A0A956HFM9-F1
#
_entry.id   AF-A0A956HFM9-F1
#
_cell.length_a   1.000
_cell.length_b   1.000
_cell.length_c   1.000
_cell.angle_alpha   90.00
_cell.angle_beta   90.00
_cell.angle_gamma   90.00
#
_symmetry.space_group_name_H-M   'P 1'
#
loop_
_entity.id
_entity.type
_entity.pdbx_description
1 polymer ?
#
loop_
_entity_poly.entity_id
_entity_poly.type
_entity_poly.pdbx_seq_one_letter_code
_entity_poly.pdbx_strand_id
1 'polypeptide(L)'
;MRARPWLPALAGLGLGLLAGCYVVPELPVVGYETNDLNCDDGLDNDADGLIDCDDPDCLVLSTLCGEIVPIPPVDEPENTLLRCQDQVDNDNDGQFDCGDSECRAIPETCCLREFTDETCADGLDNDQNGFSDCADFGCRNGMFVTVCSEFTDSTCDDGKDNDADGFVDCDDTGCRAATPCLEPEDTLEACGNTEDDDGDGFADCADFDCAMSPDPAIQALCSGGTPEDTLEVCTDGLDNDGNGYIDCADFGCTMSGDQAILDYCASLPTEDTLEACQDGVDNDNNGFTDCDDFSCSMAADQAIVDYCLTQGEKSLDKCSNGLDDDDDGFADCADYDCSMSDDEDVIKYCEQVTESTPERCSDGVDNDDNGFVDCADYSCSQSDDPAVQQVCQESIGTPQQADERCADGQDNDGDGFIDCDDWDCSYNPAVTVCEGAKVCG
;
A
#
# COMPACT_ATOMS: atom_id res chain seq x y z
N MET A 1 -42.85 -27.50 -73.94
CA MET A 1 -43.19 -26.88 -72.65
C MET A 1 -42.02 -27.09 -71.71
N ARG A 2 -41.46 -25.99 -71.18
CA ARG A 2 -40.49 -25.84 -70.06
C ARG A 2 -39.19 -26.66 -70.12
N ALA A 3 -38.00 -26.17 -69.79
CA ALA A 3 -37.40 -24.84 -69.62
C ALA A 3 -35.87 -25.09 -69.63
N ARG A 4 -35.12 -24.06 -70.01
CA ARG A 4 -33.65 -23.89 -70.13
C ARG A 4 -32.91 -23.99 -68.76
N PRO A 5 -31.55 -23.85 -68.65
CA PRO A 5 -30.44 -23.99 -69.63
C PRO A 5 -29.20 -24.81 -69.09
N TRP A 6 -28.39 -25.45 -69.95
CA TRP A 6 -27.03 -25.09 -70.49
C TRP A 6 -25.86 -25.34 -69.53
N LEU A 7 -25.00 -26.36 -69.75
CA LEU A 7 -23.86 -26.48 -70.71
C LEU A 7 -22.63 -25.64 -70.31
N PRO A 8 -21.37 -26.05 -70.64
CA PRO A 8 -20.86 -27.36 -71.05
C PRO A 8 -19.50 -27.75 -70.44
N ALA A 9 -19.05 -28.92 -70.91
CA ALA A 9 -17.78 -29.59 -70.69
C ALA A 9 -16.53 -28.92 -71.31
N LEU A 10 -15.39 -29.57 -71.02
CA LEU A 10 -14.15 -29.73 -71.79
C LEU A 10 -12.94 -28.83 -71.45
N ALA A 11 -11.97 -29.51 -70.82
CA ALA A 11 -10.58 -29.69 -71.26
C ALA A 11 -9.67 -28.47 -71.52
N GLY A 12 -8.53 -28.47 -70.82
CA GLY A 12 -7.27 -27.93 -71.36
C GLY A 12 -6.32 -27.31 -70.34
N LEU A 13 -5.23 -28.02 -70.06
CA LEU A 13 -3.83 -27.56 -69.98
C LEU A 13 -3.48 -26.24 -69.25
N GLY A 14 -2.56 -26.32 -68.29
CA GLY A 14 -1.58 -25.26 -68.07
C GLY A 14 -1.05 -25.11 -66.63
N LEU A 15 0.21 -25.51 -66.45
CA LEU A 15 1.22 -25.18 -65.42
C LEU A 15 0.82 -24.38 -64.16
N GLY A 16 1.30 -24.88 -63.02
CA GLY A 16 1.61 -24.06 -61.85
C GLY A 16 2.29 -24.89 -60.75
N LEU A 17 3.62 -24.76 -60.63
CA LEU A 17 4.38 -25.13 -59.44
C LEU A 17 3.87 -24.30 -58.26
N LEU A 18 3.36 -24.93 -57.21
CA LEU A 18 3.38 -24.39 -55.85
C LEU A 18 3.48 -25.55 -54.85
N ALA A 19 4.37 -25.37 -53.86
CA ALA A 19 4.67 -26.27 -52.76
C ALA A 19 3.47 -26.45 -51.81
N GLY A 20 3.39 -27.61 -51.14
CA GLY A 20 2.43 -27.89 -50.08
C GLY A 20 2.71 -29.23 -49.39
N CYS A 21 2.69 -29.21 -48.05
CA CYS A 21 3.33 -30.13 -47.09
C CYS A 21 2.56 -31.43 -46.78
N TYR A 22 3.27 -32.41 -46.20
CA TYR A 22 2.74 -33.66 -45.62
C TYR A 22 2.57 -33.51 -44.09
N VAL A 23 1.56 -34.17 -43.51
CA VAL A 23 1.13 -34.09 -42.11
C VAL A 23 1.42 -35.42 -41.41
N VAL A 24 2.03 -35.37 -40.21
CA VAL A 24 2.27 -36.52 -39.34
C VAL A 24 1.13 -36.64 -38.31
N PRO A 25 0.62 -37.84 -37.97
CA PRO A 25 -0.50 -38.01 -37.04
C PRO A 25 -0.11 -37.85 -35.57
N GLU A 26 -1.11 -37.51 -34.78
CA GLU A 26 -1.09 -37.27 -33.33
C GLU A 26 -1.04 -38.60 -32.53
N LEU A 27 -0.06 -38.69 -31.61
CA LEU A 27 0.16 -39.65 -30.50
C LEU A 27 1.00 -40.94 -30.77
N PRO A 28 1.90 -41.33 -29.83
CA PRO A 28 2.91 -42.38 -30.05
C PRO A 28 2.38 -43.81 -29.84
N VAL A 29 2.95 -44.77 -30.57
CA VAL A 29 2.73 -46.22 -30.38
C VAL A 29 3.82 -46.72 -29.43
N VAL A 30 3.41 -47.14 -28.23
CA VAL A 30 4.26 -47.67 -27.16
C VAL A 30 4.95 -48.99 -27.57
N GLY A 31 6.28 -49.03 -27.54
CA GLY A 31 7.13 -50.23 -27.56
C GLY A 31 8.49 -49.92 -26.88
N TYR A 32 9.30 -50.93 -26.52
CA TYR A 32 10.33 -50.77 -25.47
C TYR A 32 11.78 -50.75 -25.97
N GLU A 33 12.38 -49.56 -26.01
CA GLU A 33 13.82 -49.27 -26.10
C GLU A 33 14.29 -48.54 -24.81
N THR A 34 14.21 -49.21 -23.65
CA THR A 34 14.24 -48.52 -22.33
C THR A 34 15.27 -49.06 -21.34
N ASN A 35 16.19 -49.91 -21.79
CA ASN A 35 17.26 -50.42 -20.94
C ASN A 35 18.56 -50.57 -21.72
N ASP A 36 19.68 -50.48 -21.00
CA ASP A 36 21.04 -50.51 -21.54
C ASP A 36 21.32 -51.66 -22.55
N LEU A 37 20.62 -52.80 -22.45
CA LEU A 37 20.84 -53.92 -23.37
C LEU A 37 20.17 -53.70 -24.72
N ASN A 38 18.98 -53.09 -24.73
CA ASN A 38 18.26 -52.79 -25.96
C ASN A 38 18.87 -51.55 -26.66
N CYS A 39 19.36 -50.59 -25.86
CA CYS A 39 19.97 -49.35 -26.35
C CYS A 39 21.42 -49.46 -26.88
N ASP A 40 21.94 -50.67 -27.14
CA ASP A 40 23.30 -50.93 -27.69
C ASP A 40 23.34 -52.22 -28.55
N ASP A 41 22.18 -52.75 -28.99
CA ASP A 41 22.12 -54.02 -29.73
C ASP A 41 22.01 -53.87 -31.25
N GLY A 42 21.89 -52.64 -31.75
CA GLY A 42 21.83 -52.32 -33.17
C GLY A 42 20.50 -52.67 -33.83
N LEU A 43 19.45 -52.89 -33.03
CA LEU A 43 18.10 -53.22 -33.48
C LEU A 43 17.13 -52.08 -33.13
N ASP A 44 16.04 -52.04 -33.89
CA ASP A 44 14.89 -51.14 -33.68
C ASP A 44 13.84 -51.99 -32.95
N ASN A 45 13.94 -52.07 -31.62
CA ASN A 45 13.17 -53.05 -30.83
C ASN A 45 11.70 -52.68 -30.67
N ASP A 46 11.34 -51.42 -30.89
CA ASP A 46 9.96 -50.93 -30.86
C ASP A 46 9.38 -50.66 -32.27
N ALA A 47 10.22 -50.72 -33.30
CA ALA A 47 9.91 -50.60 -34.73
C ALA A 47 9.44 -49.20 -35.15
N ASP A 48 9.87 -48.15 -34.44
CA ASP A 48 9.56 -46.76 -34.75
C ASP A 48 10.46 -46.17 -35.86
N GLY A 49 11.53 -46.88 -36.20
CA GLY A 49 12.50 -46.53 -37.23
C GLY A 49 13.84 -46.01 -36.71
N LEU A 50 14.01 -45.88 -35.40
CA LEU A 50 15.22 -45.46 -34.71
C LEU A 50 15.86 -46.67 -34.01
N ILE A 51 17.18 -46.61 -33.76
CA ILE A 51 17.93 -47.71 -33.12
C ILE A 51 18.89 -47.15 -32.07
N ASP A 52 19.08 -47.88 -30.97
CA ASP A 52 20.06 -47.57 -29.93
C ASP A 52 19.95 -46.10 -29.42
N CYS A 53 21.06 -45.39 -29.23
CA CYS A 53 21.07 -44.00 -28.77
C CYS A 53 20.51 -42.97 -29.78
N ASP A 54 20.19 -43.36 -31.01
CA ASP A 54 19.43 -42.51 -31.94
C ASP A 54 17.92 -42.58 -31.64
N ASP A 55 17.49 -43.53 -30.79
CA ASP A 55 16.13 -43.68 -30.27
C ASP A 55 15.92 -42.80 -29.01
N PRO A 56 14.92 -41.89 -29.01
CA PRO A 56 14.61 -41.02 -27.87
C PRO A 56 14.25 -41.77 -26.58
N ASP A 57 13.69 -42.97 -26.66
CA ASP A 57 13.32 -43.75 -25.48
C ASP A 57 14.57 -44.20 -24.70
N CYS A 58 15.70 -44.37 -25.40
CA CYS A 58 17.00 -44.64 -24.80
C CYS A 58 17.62 -43.42 -24.12
N LEU A 59 17.30 -42.19 -24.54
CA LEU A 59 17.80 -40.97 -23.92
C LEU A 59 17.12 -40.66 -22.57
N VAL A 60 15.88 -41.12 -22.39
CA VAL A 60 15.08 -40.86 -21.19
C VAL A 60 15.26 -41.95 -20.13
N LEU A 61 15.42 -43.21 -20.53
CA LEU A 61 15.32 -44.37 -19.61
C LEU A 61 16.57 -45.25 -19.51
N SER A 62 17.53 -45.15 -20.45
CA SER A 62 18.79 -45.90 -20.41
C SER A 62 19.92 -45.05 -19.83
N THR A 63 20.79 -45.66 -19.04
CA THR A 63 21.98 -44.96 -18.51
C THR A 63 23.13 -44.93 -19.52
N LEU A 64 22.94 -45.58 -20.66
CA LEU A 64 23.95 -45.78 -21.69
C LEU A 64 24.00 -44.62 -22.71
N CYS A 65 22.86 -43.99 -22.98
CA CYS A 65 22.67 -42.94 -23.97
C CYS A 65 22.37 -41.61 -23.27
N GLY A 66 23.40 -40.97 -22.74
CA GLY A 66 23.27 -39.75 -21.93
C GLY A 66 24.56 -38.93 -21.83
N GLU A 67 25.50 -39.11 -22.77
CA GLU A 67 26.74 -38.33 -22.82
C GLU A 67 26.82 -37.53 -24.13
N ILE A 68 25.88 -36.60 -24.29
CA ILE A 68 25.99 -35.38 -25.09
C ILE A 68 25.18 -34.34 -24.30
N VAL A 69 25.71 -33.58 -23.34
CA VAL A 69 26.79 -32.59 -23.45
C VAL A 69 26.79 -31.96 -24.86
N PRO A 70 25.98 -30.93 -25.11
CA PRO A 70 26.43 -29.89 -26.04
C PRO A 70 27.85 -29.53 -25.58
N ILE A 71 28.82 -29.57 -26.50
CA ILE A 71 30.20 -29.05 -26.41
C ILE A 71 30.41 -28.33 -25.07
N PRO A 72 31.33 -28.76 -24.16
CA PRO A 72 31.35 -28.32 -22.75
C PRO A 72 30.91 -26.87 -22.73
N PRO A 73 29.69 -26.55 -22.21
CA PRO A 73 29.22 -25.20 -22.28
C PRO A 73 30.37 -24.41 -21.68
N VAL A 74 30.87 -23.48 -22.47
CA VAL A 74 31.80 -22.50 -21.95
C VAL A 74 31.08 -22.02 -20.69
N ASP A 75 31.70 -22.11 -19.49
CA ASP A 75 31.07 -21.60 -18.27
C ASP A 75 30.75 -20.14 -18.58
N GLU A 76 29.49 -19.91 -18.91
CA GLU A 76 29.04 -18.71 -19.55
C GLU A 76 27.92 -18.23 -18.68
N PRO A 77 28.02 -16.98 -18.19
CA PRO A 77 27.05 -16.46 -17.26
C PRO A 77 25.62 -16.67 -17.75
N GLU A 78 24.77 -17.14 -16.85
CA GLU A 78 23.34 -17.31 -17.06
C GLU A 78 22.63 -15.96 -16.83
N ASN A 79 23.02 -14.95 -17.61
CA ASN A 79 22.60 -13.55 -17.39
C ASN A 79 22.11 -12.88 -18.67
N THR A 80 21.59 -13.68 -19.60
CA THR A 80 20.96 -13.17 -20.81
C THR A 80 19.60 -13.79 -21.00
N LEU A 81 18.64 -13.01 -21.52
CA LEU A 81 17.26 -13.43 -21.76
C LEU A 81 17.15 -14.79 -22.48
N LEU A 82 18.06 -15.07 -23.42
CA LEU A 82 18.01 -16.31 -24.21
C LEU A 82 18.56 -17.53 -23.44
N ARG A 83 19.43 -17.32 -22.46
CA ARG A 83 20.02 -18.36 -21.61
C ARG A 83 19.14 -18.67 -20.41
N CYS A 84 18.49 -17.64 -19.88
CA CYS A 84 17.55 -17.77 -18.76
C CYS A 84 16.16 -18.33 -19.16
N GLN A 85 16.03 -18.91 -20.37
CA GLN A 85 14.78 -19.47 -20.90
C GLN A 85 15.01 -20.76 -21.71
N ASP A 86 16.23 -21.30 -21.71
CA ASP A 86 16.61 -22.42 -22.56
C ASP A 86 16.61 -23.77 -21.84
N GLN A 87 16.26 -23.80 -20.55
CA GLN A 87 16.21 -25.01 -19.71
C GLN A 87 17.56 -25.70 -19.59
N VAL A 88 18.62 -24.91 -19.69
CA VAL A 88 20.00 -25.35 -19.53
C VAL A 88 20.66 -24.53 -18.44
N ASP A 89 21.20 -25.23 -17.45
CA ASP A 89 22.17 -24.69 -16.50
C ASP A 89 23.44 -24.31 -17.28
N ASN A 90 23.53 -23.03 -17.67
CA ASN A 90 24.52 -22.52 -18.61
C ASN A 90 25.87 -22.21 -17.93
N ASP A 91 25.87 -22.06 -16.60
CA ASP A 91 27.06 -21.80 -15.78
C ASP A 91 27.43 -22.95 -14.81
N ASN A 92 26.67 -24.04 -14.83
CA ASN A 92 26.84 -25.29 -14.08
C ASN A 92 26.78 -25.12 -12.54
N ASP A 93 26.04 -24.14 -12.03
CA ASP A 93 25.92 -23.89 -10.59
C ASP A 93 24.81 -24.73 -9.91
N GLY A 94 23.97 -25.40 -10.70
CA GLY A 94 22.86 -26.23 -10.25
C GLY A 94 21.51 -25.51 -10.19
N GLN A 95 21.48 -24.22 -10.51
CA GLN A 95 20.28 -23.44 -10.82
C GLN A 95 20.21 -23.24 -12.34
N PHE A 96 19.02 -23.02 -12.88
CA PHE A 96 18.83 -22.73 -14.30
C PHE A 96 17.54 -21.93 -14.51
N ASP A 97 17.47 -21.21 -15.63
CA ASP A 97 16.42 -20.29 -16.02
C ASP A 97 16.01 -19.34 -14.87
N CYS A 98 14.73 -19.30 -14.52
CA CYS A 98 14.18 -18.46 -13.46
C CYS A 98 14.66 -18.82 -12.05
N GLY A 99 15.10 -20.06 -11.86
CA GLY A 99 15.70 -20.50 -10.61
C GLY A 99 17.09 -19.89 -10.39
N ASP A 100 17.75 -19.42 -11.45
CA ASP A 100 19.10 -18.89 -11.38
C ASP A 100 19.16 -17.44 -10.87
N SER A 101 20.10 -17.18 -9.97
CA SER A 101 20.23 -15.86 -9.32
C SER A 101 20.72 -14.75 -10.26
N GLU A 102 21.49 -15.08 -11.30
CA GLU A 102 21.93 -14.14 -12.32
C GLU A 102 20.81 -13.80 -13.33
N CYS A 103 19.80 -14.68 -13.46
CA CYS A 103 18.60 -14.43 -14.28
C CYS A 103 17.59 -13.48 -13.63
N ARG A 104 17.58 -13.36 -12.29
CA ARG A 104 16.65 -12.46 -11.56
C ARG A 104 16.80 -10.99 -11.93
N ALA A 105 17.98 -10.59 -12.42
CA ALA A 105 18.25 -9.23 -12.85
C ALA A 105 17.66 -8.88 -14.23
N ILE A 106 17.01 -9.84 -14.92
CA ILE A 106 16.43 -9.67 -16.25
C ILE A 106 14.90 -9.64 -16.13
N PRO A 107 14.27 -8.44 -16.16
CA PRO A 107 12.85 -8.26 -15.90
C PRO A 107 11.92 -9.07 -16.81
N GLU A 108 12.35 -9.35 -18.04
CA GLU A 108 11.53 -9.99 -19.08
C GLU A 108 11.40 -11.52 -18.97
N THR A 109 11.94 -12.14 -17.92
CA THR A 109 12.30 -13.56 -17.95
C THR A 109 11.49 -14.46 -17.02
N CYS A 110 11.22 -13.98 -15.80
CA CYS A 110 10.74 -14.83 -14.70
C CYS A 110 9.52 -14.22 -14.03
N CYS A 111 9.58 -12.93 -13.67
CA CYS A 111 8.55 -12.24 -12.89
C CYS A 111 7.26 -11.88 -13.66
N LEU A 112 7.07 -12.38 -14.89
CA LEU A 112 5.97 -12.00 -15.78
C LEU A 112 5.06 -13.17 -16.17
N ARG A 113 5.06 -14.28 -15.41
CA ARG A 113 4.19 -15.42 -15.71
C ARG A 113 3.28 -15.83 -14.55
N GLU A 114 3.57 -15.34 -13.34
CA GLU A 114 2.83 -15.59 -12.10
C GLU A 114 2.72 -14.28 -11.32
N PHE A 115 1.88 -13.37 -11.81
CA PHE A 115 1.78 -11.98 -11.31
C PHE A 115 0.39 -11.35 -11.56
N THR A 116 -0.60 -12.18 -11.89
CA THR A 116 -2.02 -11.79 -11.95
C THR A 116 -2.83 -12.66 -11.01
N ASP A 117 -3.97 -12.14 -10.54
CA ASP A 117 -4.92 -12.87 -9.71
C ASP A 117 -5.26 -14.27 -10.27
N GLU A 118 -5.42 -14.40 -11.58
CA GLU A 118 -5.72 -15.71 -12.18
C GLU A 118 -4.57 -16.70 -12.05
N THR A 119 -3.34 -16.25 -12.24
CA THR A 119 -2.14 -17.11 -12.14
C THR A 119 -1.70 -17.35 -10.71
N CYS A 120 -2.16 -16.50 -9.78
CA CYS A 120 -1.82 -16.55 -8.36
C CYS A 120 -2.88 -17.23 -7.49
N ALA A 121 -3.91 -17.82 -8.10
CA ALA A 121 -4.96 -18.58 -7.42
C ALA A 121 -5.42 -19.82 -8.21
N ASP A 122 -4.65 -20.28 -9.20
CA ASP A 122 -5.01 -21.43 -10.04
C ASP A 122 -4.40 -22.76 -9.59
N GLY A 123 -3.55 -22.76 -8.56
CA GLY A 123 -2.91 -23.97 -8.04
C GLY A 123 -1.70 -24.43 -8.85
N LEU A 124 -1.17 -23.59 -9.75
CA LEU A 124 -0.08 -23.93 -10.66
C LEU A 124 1.11 -22.98 -10.45
N ASP A 125 2.31 -23.55 -10.43
CA ASP A 125 3.58 -22.83 -10.53
C ASP A 125 3.81 -22.42 -12.01
N ASN A 126 3.33 -21.23 -12.34
CA ASN A 126 3.18 -20.71 -13.70
C ASN A 126 4.49 -20.10 -14.24
N ASP A 127 5.41 -19.72 -13.35
CA ASP A 127 6.77 -19.29 -13.69
C ASP A 127 7.84 -20.39 -13.51
N GLN A 128 7.47 -21.54 -12.93
CA GLN A 128 8.27 -22.75 -12.68
C GLN A 128 9.43 -22.55 -11.70
N ASN A 129 9.32 -21.63 -10.75
CA ASN A 129 10.35 -21.36 -9.75
C ASN A 129 10.26 -22.27 -8.49
N GLY A 130 9.21 -23.11 -8.40
CA GLY A 130 8.99 -24.06 -7.31
C GLY A 130 8.01 -23.60 -6.22
N PHE A 131 7.48 -22.39 -6.32
CA PHE A 131 6.38 -21.87 -5.50
C PHE A 131 5.14 -21.67 -6.39
N SER A 132 3.96 -21.68 -5.79
CA SER A 132 2.70 -21.55 -6.54
C SER A 132 1.74 -20.66 -5.77
N ASP A 133 0.95 -19.87 -6.49
CA ASP A 133 -0.06 -18.98 -5.92
C ASP A 133 0.56 -18.03 -4.87
N CYS A 134 -0.14 -17.73 -3.78
CA CYS A 134 0.33 -16.84 -2.72
C CYS A 134 1.53 -17.38 -1.91
N ALA A 135 1.96 -18.63 -2.13
CA ALA A 135 3.26 -19.07 -1.62
C ALA A 135 4.43 -18.48 -2.44
N ASP A 136 4.16 -18.03 -3.68
CA ASP A 136 5.10 -17.42 -4.60
C ASP A 136 5.38 -15.95 -4.27
N PHE A 137 6.65 -15.54 -4.38
CA PHE A 137 7.07 -14.16 -4.11
C PHE A 137 6.52 -13.16 -5.13
N GLY A 138 6.43 -13.56 -6.41
CA GLY A 138 5.84 -12.77 -7.50
C GLY A 138 4.34 -12.56 -7.34
N CYS A 139 3.65 -13.49 -6.66
CA CYS A 139 2.25 -13.31 -6.27
C CYS A 139 2.10 -12.42 -5.03
N ARG A 140 2.81 -12.70 -3.93
CA ARG A 140 2.69 -11.88 -2.70
C ARG A 140 3.09 -10.43 -2.89
N ASN A 141 4.06 -10.17 -3.77
CA ASN A 141 4.55 -8.82 -4.07
C ASN A 141 4.08 -8.35 -5.44
N GLY A 142 3.09 -9.03 -6.01
CA GLY A 142 2.52 -8.69 -7.30
C GLY A 142 1.67 -7.45 -7.17
N MET A 143 2.11 -6.34 -7.75
CA MET A 143 1.36 -5.07 -7.84
C MET A 143 -0.09 -5.24 -8.31
N PHE A 144 -0.38 -6.31 -9.08
CA PHE A 144 -1.70 -6.59 -9.64
C PHE A 144 -2.33 -7.89 -9.08
N VAL A 145 -1.82 -8.37 -7.94
CA VAL A 145 -2.25 -9.60 -7.28
C VAL A 145 -2.91 -9.23 -5.95
N THR A 146 -4.22 -9.31 -5.91
CA THR A 146 -5.10 -9.04 -4.76
C THR A 146 -5.57 -10.31 -4.09
N VAL A 147 -5.54 -11.45 -4.80
CA VAL A 147 -5.96 -12.76 -4.25
C VAL A 147 -5.12 -13.22 -3.06
N CYS A 148 -3.96 -12.59 -2.83
CA CYS A 148 -3.03 -12.90 -1.75
C CYS A 148 -3.12 -11.97 -0.55
N SER A 149 -4.10 -11.07 -0.50
CA SER A 149 -4.23 -10.06 0.55
C SER A 149 -5.10 -10.58 1.71
N GLU A 150 -4.57 -10.57 2.92
CA GLU A 150 -5.26 -10.98 4.16
C GLU A 150 -5.31 -9.84 5.20
N PHE A 151 -5.85 -8.70 4.77
CA PHE A 151 -6.01 -7.51 5.64
C PHE A 151 -7.31 -6.74 5.39
N THR A 152 -8.16 -7.21 4.47
CA THR A 152 -9.44 -6.57 4.18
C THR A 152 -10.56 -7.24 4.97
N ASP A 153 -11.62 -6.50 5.28
CA ASP A 153 -12.83 -7.09 5.90
C ASP A 153 -13.31 -8.36 5.19
N SER A 154 -13.22 -8.38 3.85
CA SER A 154 -13.69 -9.50 3.04
C SER A 154 -12.77 -10.71 3.03
N THR A 155 -11.48 -10.53 3.32
CA THR A 155 -10.48 -11.61 3.37
C THR A 155 -10.18 -12.05 4.79
N CYS A 156 -10.56 -11.23 5.77
CA CYS A 156 -10.45 -11.51 7.19
C CYS A 156 -11.71 -12.15 7.81
N ASP A 157 -12.72 -12.47 7.00
CA ASP A 157 -13.96 -13.15 7.44
C ASP A 157 -14.38 -14.35 6.57
N ASP A 158 -13.56 -14.72 5.58
CA ASP A 158 -13.95 -15.67 4.53
C ASP A 158 -13.52 -17.12 4.81
N GLY A 159 -12.79 -17.35 5.90
CA GLY A 159 -12.34 -18.66 6.34
C GLY A 159 -11.19 -19.22 5.52
N LYS A 160 -10.44 -18.36 4.81
CA LYS A 160 -9.29 -18.75 3.98
C LYS A 160 -8.04 -17.96 4.36
N ASP A 161 -6.95 -18.71 4.44
CA ASP A 161 -5.55 -18.23 4.47
C ASP A 161 -5.24 -17.73 3.05
N ASN A 162 -5.55 -16.47 2.80
CA ASN A 162 -5.44 -15.85 1.49
C ASN A 162 -3.98 -15.49 1.18
N ASP A 163 -3.14 -15.18 2.17
CA ASP A 163 -1.72 -14.85 1.96
C ASP A 163 -0.76 -16.07 2.04
N ALA A 164 -1.29 -17.23 2.43
CA ALA A 164 -0.62 -18.53 2.56
C ALA A 164 0.48 -18.58 3.64
N ASP A 165 0.39 -17.75 4.69
CA ASP A 165 1.33 -17.75 5.82
C ASP A 165 1.01 -18.81 6.90
N GLY A 166 -0.20 -19.39 6.85
CA GLY A 166 -0.70 -20.44 7.73
C GLY A 166 -1.65 -19.97 8.84
N PHE A 167 -1.98 -18.69 8.91
CA PHE A 167 -3.04 -18.13 9.73
C PHE A 167 -4.30 -17.83 8.87
N VAL A 168 -5.44 -17.61 9.51
CA VAL A 168 -6.74 -17.49 8.82
C VAL A 168 -7.58 -16.46 9.55
N ASP A 169 -8.17 -15.52 8.81
CA ASP A 169 -9.11 -14.53 9.34
C ASP A 169 -8.52 -13.79 10.57
N CYS A 170 -9.28 -13.59 11.64
CA CYS A 170 -8.81 -12.93 12.86
C CYS A 170 -7.75 -13.70 13.67
N ASP A 171 -7.41 -14.94 13.30
CA ASP A 171 -6.20 -15.60 13.83
C ASP A 171 -4.92 -15.11 13.10
N ASP A 172 -5.09 -14.38 11.98
CA ASP A 172 -4.04 -13.74 11.19
C ASP A 172 -3.64 -12.36 11.75
N THR A 173 -2.34 -12.06 11.70
CA THR A 173 -1.80 -10.76 12.14
C THR A 173 -2.09 -9.62 11.18
N GLY A 174 -2.22 -9.87 9.88
CA GLY A 174 -2.63 -8.91 8.86
C GLY A 174 -4.07 -8.45 9.03
N CYS A 175 -4.92 -9.28 9.66
CA CYS A 175 -6.33 -9.00 9.91
C CYS A 175 -6.62 -8.22 11.18
N ARG A 176 -5.60 -7.80 11.96
CA ARG A 176 -5.82 -7.16 13.27
C ARG A 176 -6.60 -5.86 13.23
N ALA A 177 -6.44 -5.08 12.17
CA ALA A 177 -7.14 -3.82 11.96
C ALA A 177 -8.39 -3.95 11.10
N ALA A 178 -8.73 -5.17 10.65
CA ALA A 178 -9.92 -5.38 9.83
C ALA A 178 -11.18 -5.32 10.70
N THR A 179 -12.22 -4.63 10.23
CA THR A 179 -13.49 -4.43 10.95
C THR A 179 -14.13 -5.74 11.48
N PRO A 180 -14.08 -6.89 10.77
CA PRO A 180 -14.60 -8.15 11.30
C PRO A 180 -13.87 -8.67 12.54
N CYS A 181 -12.65 -8.18 12.78
CA CYS A 181 -11.76 -8.59 13.86
C CYS A 181 -11.66 -7.54 14.97
N LEU A 182 -12.05 -6.30 14.70
CA LEU A 182 -12.28 -5.26 15.69
C LEU A 182 -13.68 -5.45 16.31
N GLU A 183 -13.76 -5.53 17.63
CA GLU A 183 -15.05 -5.45 18.31
C GLU A 183 -15.29 -3.97 18.61
N PRO A 184 -16.32 -3.31 18.04
CA PRO A 184 -16.48 -1.86 18.17
C PRO A 184 -16.58 -1.43 19.63
N GLU A 185 -15.95 -0.31 19.99
CA GLU A 185 -16.06 0.32 21.32
C GLU A 185 -17.43 1.00 21.51
N ASP A 186 -18.55 0.37 21.14
CA ASP A 186 -19.88 1.04 21.10
C ASP A 186 -20.75 0.78 22.34
N THR A 187 -20.17 0.23 23.41
CA THR A 187 -20.89 -0.18 24.61
C THR A 187 -20.60 0.72 25.82
N LEU A 188 -21.59 0.87 26.71
CA LEU A 188 -21.43 1.70 27.92
C LEU A 188 -20.31 1.22 28.86
N GLU A 189 -19.99 -0.08 28.82
CA GLU A 189 -18.90 -0.62 29.65
C GLU A 189 -17.54 -0.35 28.99
N ALA A 190 -17.49 -0.33 27.66
CA ALA A 190 -16.28 -0.07 26.89
C ALA A 190 -15.91 1.43 26.91
N CYS A 191 -16.87 2.30 26.55
CA CYS A 191 -16.70 3.76 26.54
C CYS A 191 -16.44 4.46 27.90
N GLY A 192 -16.23 3.71 28.98
CA GLY A 192 -16.00 4.28 30.32
C GLY A 192 -15.09 3.45 31.21
N ASN A 193 -14.24 2.60 30.63
CA ASN A 193 -13.31 1.74 31.36
C ASN A 193 -11.85 2.18 31.28
N THR A 194 -11.52 3.26 30.54
CA THR A 194 -10.15 3.76 30.32
C THR A 194 -9.21 2.79 29.61
N GLU A 195 -9.77 1.84 28.87
CA GLU A 195 -9.05 0.90 28.02
C GLU A 195 -9.52 1.16 26.57
N ASP A 196 -8.57 1.13 25.64
CA ASP A 196 -8.84 1.08 24.20
C ASP A 196 -9.27 -0.37 23.89
N ASP A 197 -10.59 -0.59 23.84
CA ASP A 197 -11.19 -1.93 23.81
C ASP A 197 -11.23 -2.51 22.39
N ASP A 198 -11.17 -1.67 21.37
CA ASP A 198 -11.16 -2.07 19.96
C ASP A 198 -9.77 -2.03 19.33
N GLY A 199 -8.82 -1.30 19.91
CA GLY A 199 -7.41 -1.30 19.56
C GLY A 199 -7.03 -0.25 18.51
N ASP A 200 -7.83 0.79 18.30
CA ASP A 200 -7.61 1.82 17.28
C ASP A 200 -6.73 3.00 17.75
N GLY A 201 -6.34 3.01 19.03
CA GLY A 201 -5.49 4.02 19.64
C GLY A 201 -6.24 5.13 20.38
N PHE A 202 -7.57 5.16 20.31
CA PHE A 202 -8.45 6.04 21.08
C PHE A 202 -9.17 5.22 22.16
N ALA A 203 -9.62 5.89 23.23
CA ALA A 203 -10.28 5.19 24.34
C ALA A 203 -11.37 6.05 24.96
N ASP A 204 -12.43 5.41 25.45
CA ASP A 204 -13.58 6.04 26.06
C ASP A 204 -14.16 7.17 25.17
N CYS A 205 -14.40 8.35 25.72
CA CYS A 205 -15.03 9.45 24.99
C CYS A 205 -14.12 10.20 24.03
N ALA A 206 -12.82 9.87 24.02
CA ALA A 206 -11.91 10.30 22.97
C ALA A 206 -12.05 9.41 21.72
N ASP A 207 -12.56 8.18 21.89
CA ASP A 207 -12.89 7.29 20.79
C ASP A 207 -14.14 7.78 20.03
N PHE A 208 -14.11 7.65 18.71
CA PHE A 208 -15.15 8.15 17.81
C PHE A 208 -16.44 7.33 17.90
N ASP A 209 -16.34 6.01 18.05
CA ASP A 209 -17.48 5.11 18.21
C ASP A 209 -18.26 5.42 19.50
N CYS A 210 -17.55 5.80 20.55
CA CYS A 210 -18.10 6.33 21.80
C CYS A 210 -18.68 7.74 21.65
N ALA A 211 -17.93 8.68 21.07
CA ALA A 211 -18.34 10.09 20.94
C ALA A 211 -19.58 10.26 20.06
N MET A 212 -19.71 9.45 19.01
CA MET A 212 -20.84 9.47 18.08
C MET A 212 -21.93 8.44 18.39
N SER A 213 -21.80 7.70 19.50
CA SER A 213 -22.74 6.66 19.85
C SER A 213 -24.19 7.19 19.88
N PRO A 214 -25.15 6.49 19.22
CA PRO A 214 -26.56 6.84 19.31
C PRO A 214 -27.19 6.39 20.64
N ASP A 215 -26.47 5.66 21.50
CA ASP A 215 -26.98 5.21 22.80
C ASP A 215 -27.05 6.41 23.77
N PRO A 216 -28.24 6.76 24.28
CA PRO A 216 -28.40 7.87 25.22
C PRO A 216 -27.59 7.74 26.52
N ALA A 217 -27.20 6.53 26.91
CA ALA A 217 -26.37 6.28 28.08
C ALA A 217 -24.89 6.61 27.81
N ILE A 218 -24.39 6.30 26.61
CA ILE A 218 -23.03 6.65 26.17
C ILE A 218 -22.95 8.14 25.87
N GLN A 219 -23.97 8.71 25.23
CA GLN A 219 -24.09 10.17 25.12
C GLN A 219 -24.10 10.83 26.50
N ALA A 220 -24.77 10.26 27.50
CA ALA A 220 -24.73 10.85 28.85
C ALA A 220 -23.39 10.64 29.57
N LEU A 221 -22.58 9.67 29.15
CA LEU A 221 -21.24 9.41 29.65
C LEU A 221 -20.24 10.41 29.03
N CYS A 222 -20.24 10.53 27.70
CA CYS A 222 -19.36 11.39 26.92
C CYS A 222 -19.82 12.84 26.79
N SER A 223 -21.09 13.12 27.08
CA SER A 223 -21.60 14.47 27.37
C SER A 223 -21.80 14.66 28.88
N GLY A 224 -21.03 13.94 29.71
CA GLY A 224 -21.14 13.95 31.18
C GLY A 224 -20.88 15.31 31.81
N GLY A 225 -20.35 16.25 31.03
CA GLY A 225 -20.15 17.62 31.40
C GLY A 225 -21.33 18.56 31.08
N THR A 226 -21.36 19.73 31.73
CA THR A 226 -22.24 20.82 31.29
C THR A 226 -21.63 21.47 30.06
N PRO A 227 -22.40 21.74 28.98
CA PRO A 227 -21.86 22.37 27.78
C PRO A 227 -21.02 23.61 28.11
N GLU A 228 -19.87 23.71 27.47
CA GLU A 228 -18.93 24.82 27.61
C GLU A 228 -19.42 26.07 26.83
N ASP A 229 -20.66 26.50 27.08
CA ASP A 229 -21.36 27.49 26.23
C ASP A 229 -21.89 28.72 26.98
N THR A 230 -21.50 28.88 28.25
CA THR A 230 -21.90 30.03 29.09
C THR A 230 -20.69 30.78 29.61
N LEU A 231 -20.83 32.10 29.80
CA LEU A 231 -19.75 32.92 30.36
C LEU A 231 -19.29 32.48 31.76
N GLU A 232 -20.11 31.80 32.55
CA GLU A 232 -19.65 31.30 33.85
C GLU A 232 -18.73 30.10 33.69
N VAL A 233 -19.02 29.26 32.69
CA VAL A 233 -18.33 28.02 32.39
C VAL A 233 -17.05 28.28 31.59
N CYS A 234 -17.12 29.12 30.54
CA CYS A 234 -15.98 29.54 29.72
C CYS A 234 -14.90 30.41 30.42
N THR A 235 -14.95 30.53 31.75
CA THR A 235 -14.02 31.37 32.53
C THR A 235 -13.60 30.76 33.86
N ASP A 236 -13.96 29.49 34.10
CA ASP A 236 -13.78 28.85 35.40
C ASP A 236 -12.55 27.94 35.50
N GLY A 237 -11.84 27.75 34.38
CA GLY A 237 -10.60 26.99 34.29
C GLY A 237 -10.80 25.48 34.41
N LEU A 238 -11.98 24.97 34.06
CA LEU A 238 -12.32 23.57 34.08
C LEU A 238 -12.89 23.15 32.72
N ASP A 239 -12.46 21.99 32.21
CA ASP A 239 -13.12 21.32 31.09
C ASP A 239 -14.49 20.82 31.60
N ASN A 240 -15.51 21.61 31.30
CA ASN A 240 -16.84 21.41 31.83
C ASN A 240 -17.64 20.42 31.01
N ASP A 241 -17.34 20.22 29.72
CA ASP A 241 -18.05 19.31 28.83
C ASP A 241 -17.34 17.96 28.61
N GLY A 242 -16.07 17.86 28.99
CA GLY A 242 -15.25 16.66 29.04
C GLY A 242 -14.52 16.34 27.73
N ASN A 243 -14.39 17.30 26.82
CA ASN A 243 -13.81 17.10 25.49
C ASN A 243 -12.28 17.35 25.42
N GLY A 244 -11.65 17.69 26.55
CA GLY A 244 -10.22 17.96 26.64
C GLY A 244 -9.82 19.43 26.46
N TYR A 245 -10.75 20.31 26.09
CA TYR A 245 -10.51 21.75 25.93
C TYR A 245 -11.14 22.55 27.08
N ILE A 246 -10.48 23.64 27.48
CA ILE A 246 -10.86 24.44 28.67
C ILE A 246 -11.09 25.89 28.27
N ASP A 247 -12.18 26.49 28.76
CA ASP A 247 -12.50 27.90 28.63
C ASP A 247 -12.40 28.39 27.17
N CYS A 248 -11.55 29.39 26.90
CA CYS A 248 -11.37 29.96 25.56
C CYS A 248 -10.53 29.09 24.63
N ALA A 249 -10.02 27.94 25.07
CA ALA A 249 -9.48 26.91 24.20
C ALA A 249 -10.61 26.05 23.60
N ASP A 250 -11.79 26.05 24.23
CA ASP A 250 -12.94 25.27 23.81
C ASP A 250 -13.72 25.94 22.65
N PHE A 251 -14.09 25.14 21.64
CA PHE A 251 -14.86 25.62 20.50
C PHE A 251 -16.26 26.11 20.87
N GLY A 252 -16.91 25.51 21.86
CA GLY A 252 -18.15 25.96 22.49
C GLY A 252 -18.08 27.40 23.02
N CYS A 253 -16.90 27.83 23.47
CA CYS A 253 -16.64 29.20 23.91
C CYS A 253 -16.21 30.12 22.76
N THR A 254 -15.22 29.73 21.97
CA THR A 254 -14.65 30.59 20.90
C THR A 254 -15.61 30.80 19.73
N MET A 255 -16.50 29.85 19.48
CA MET A 255 -17.54 29.92 18.45
C MET A 255 -18.94 30.16 19.03
N SER A 256 -19.01 30.63 20.28
CA SER A 256 -20.29 30.87 20.96
C SER A 256 -21.16 31.90 20.24
N GLY A 257 -22.47 31.67 20.27
CA GLY A 257 -23.47 32.65 19.85
C GLY A 257 -23.66 33.81 20.83
N ASP A 258 -23.08 33.73 22.04
CA ASP A 258 -23.15 34.80 23.04
C ASP A 258 -21.98 35.78 22.89
N GLN A 259 -22.31 37.03 22.53
CA GLN A 259 -21.33 38.11 22.38
C GLN A 259 -20.51 38.36 23.65
N ALA A 260 -21.06 38.08 24.84
CA ALA A 260 -20.33 38.29 26.09
C ALA A 260 -19.15 37.32 26.26
N ILE A 261 -19.25 36.10 25.71
CA ILE A 261 -18.19 35.09 25.72
C ILE A 261 -17.11 35.49 24.71
N LEU A 262 -17.52 35.84 23.50
CA LEU A 262 -16.61 36.34 22.46
C LEU A 262 -15.85 37.60 22.90
N ASP A 263 -16.54 38.54 23.55
CA ASP A 263 -15.93 39.76 24.09
C ASP A 263 -14.97 39.43 25.24
N TYR A 264 -15.21 38.37 26.02
CA TYR A 264 -14.31 37.92 27.08
C TYR A 264 -13.03 37.31 26.51
N CYS A 265 -13.13 36.30 25.65
CA CYS A 265 -11.96 35.66 25.05
C CYS A 265 -11.10 36.69 24.28
N ALA A 266 -11.73 37.60 23.54
CA ALA A 266 -11.02 38.70 22.86
C ALA A 266 -10.46 39.78 23.81
N SER A 267 -10.81 39.76 25.10
CA SER A 267 -10.30 40.71 26.10
C SER A 267 -9.11 40.18 26.90
N LEU A 268 -8.81 38.88 26.77
CA LEU A 268 -7.66 38.28 27.42
C LEU A 268 -6.38 38.93 26.88
N PRO A 269 -5.33 39.05 27.72
CA PRO A 269 -4.03 39.50 27.28
C PRO A 269 -3.59 38.63 26.11
N THR A 270 -3.08 39.23 25.04
CA THR A 270 -2.44 38.45 23.98
C THR A 270 -1.08 37.94 24.45
N GLU A 271 -0.75 36.71 24.08
CA GLU A 271 0.57 36.13 24.32
C GLU A 271 1.59 36.63 23.28
N ASP A 272 1.78 37.96 23.20
CA ASP A 272 2.59 38.61 22.16
C ASP A 272 3.75 39.44 22.73
N THR A 273 4.14 39.14 23.97
CA THR A 273 5.27 39.79 24.65
C THR A 273 6.32 38.78 25.07
N LEU A 274 7.59 39.17 25.05
CA LEU A 274 8.68 38.28 25.46
C LEU A 274 8.54 37.77 26.90
N GLU A 275 7.94 38.55 27.79
CA GLU A 275 7.67 38.09 29.14
C GLU A 275 6.52 37.07 29.23
N ALA A 276 5.53 37.15 28.34
CA ALA A 276 4.40 36.22 28.28
C ALA A 276 4.83 34.90 27.64
N CYS A 277 5.60 34.96 26.54
CA CYS A 277 6.11 33.79 25.82
C CYS A 277 7.24 33.02 26.53
N GLN A 278 7.42 33.20 27.85
CA GLN A 278 8.53 32.65 28.63
C GLN A 278 8.16 32.23 30.06
N ASP A 279 6.90 32.41 30.45
CA ASP A 279 6.49 32.29 31.84
C ASP A 279 5.77 30.98 32.17
N GLY A 280 5.57 30.12 31.16
CA GLY A 280 4.95 28.81 31.28
C GLY A 280 3.47 28.90 31.61
N VAL A 281 2.81 29.97 31.20
CA VAL A 281 1.39 30.23 31.44
C VAL A 281 0.73 30.62 30.12
N ASP A 282 -0.32 29.90 29.73
CA ASP A 282 -1.26 30.34 28.71
C ASP A 282 -1.92 31.66 29.15
N ASN A 283 -1.44 32.77 28.60
CA ASN A 283 -1.81 34.13 29.00
C ASN A 283 -3.12 34.58 28.35
N ASP A 284 -3.49 33.97 27.22
CA ASP A 284 -4.67 34.31 26.43
C ASP A 284 -5.79 33.23 26.49
N ASN A 285 -5.56 32.18 27.28
CA ASN A 285 -6.39 30.99 27.50
C ASN A 285 -6.84 30.31 26.19
N ASN A 286 -5.99 30.25 25.16
CA ASN A 286 -6.31 29.58 23.90
C ASN A 286 -5.92 28.09 23.86
N GLY A 287 -5.29 27.58 24.92
CA GLY A 287 -4.86 26.19 25.07
C GLY A 287 -3.38 25.96 24.79
N PHE A 288 -2.64 26.96 24.32
CA PHE A 288 -1.23 26.89 24.00
C PHE A 288 -0.41 27.77 24.97
N THR A 289 0.85 27.42 25.19
CA THR A 289 1.70 28.11 26.19
C THR A 289 3.07 28.41 25.63
N ASP A 290 3.58 29.59 25.93
CA ASP A 290 4.88 30.09 25.52
C ASP A 290 5.12 29.94 24.00
N CYS A 291 6.13 29.18 23.59
CA CYS A 291 6.52 29.10 22.19
C CYS A 291 5.61 28.21 21.35
N ASP A 292 4.80 27.39 22.00
CA ASP A 292 3.80 26.52 21.37
C ASP A 292 2.58 27.37 20.96
N ASP A 293 2.43 28.57 21.55
CA ASP A 293 1.41 29.53 21.14
C ASP A 293 1.79 30.22 19.82
N PHE A 294 0.87 30.20 18.86
CA PHE A 294 1.01 30.87 17.57
C PHE A 294 1.29 32.38 17.71
N SER A 295 0.74 33.03 18.73
CA SER A 295 0.98 34.44 19.08
C SER A 295 2.44 34.72 19.40
N CYS A 296 3.17 33.73 19.92
CA CYS A 296 4.58 33.77 20.22
C CYS A 296 5.44 33.30 19.04
N SER A 297 5.16 32.13 18.47
CA SER A 297 5.94 31.55 17.36
C SER A 297 5.88 32.41 16.09
N MET A 298 4.76 33.13 15.88
CA MET A 298 4.55 34.04 14.75
C MET A 298 4.48 35.52 15.17
N ALA A 299 5.06 35.86 16.32
CA ALA A 299 5.10 37.22 16.83
C ALA A 299 5.74 38.21 15.84
N ALA A 300 5.19 39.42 15.75
CA ALA A 300 5.79 40.49 14.95
C ALA A 300 7.10 41.03 15.55
N ASP A 301 7.35 40.78 16.85
CA ASP A 301 8.60 41.15 17.52
C ASP A 301 9.66 40.08 17.32
N GLN A 302 10.73 40.46 16.61
CA GLN A 302 11.87 39.57 16.33
C GLN A 302 12.51 39.01 17.60
N ALA A 303 12.45 39.70 18.75
CA ALA A 303 13.03 39.18 19.98
C ALA A 303 12.28 37.96 20.53
N ILE A 304 10.97 37.86 20.26
CA ILE A 304 10.13 36.72 20.66
C ILE A 304 10.40 35.55 19.74
N VAL A 305 10.39 35.80 18.42
CA VAL A 305 10.77 34.80 17.41
C VAL A 305 12.18 34.27 17.66
N ASP A 306 13.16 35.15 17.91
CA ASP A 306 14.53 34.73 18.22
C ASP A 306 14.61 33.90 19.52
N TYR A 307 13.72 34.13 20.48
CA TYR A 307 13.66 33.33 21.70
C TYR A 307 13.07 31.94 21.43
N CYS A 308 11.93 31.85 20.75
CA CYS A 308 11.32 30.57 20.44
C CYS A 308 12.21 29.71 19.54
N LEU A 309 12.89 30.33 18.57
CA LEU A 309 13.94 29.67 17.78
C LEU A 309 15.13 29.15 18.61
N THR A 310 15.32 29.63 19.84
CA THR A 310 16.36 29.09 20.76
C THR A 310 15.84 28.04 21.73
N GLN A 311 14.52 27.91 21.88
CA GLN A 311 13.92 26.79 22.62
C GLN A 311 13.84 25.56 21.73
N GLY A 312 13.47 25.78 20.47
CA GLY A 312 13.47 24.83 19.37
C GLY A 312 14.54 23.75 19.35
N GLU A 313 14.13 22.51 19.10
CA GLU A 313 15.03 21.46 18.63
C GLU A 313 15.46 21.69 17.17
N LYS A 314 16.68 22.19 16.98
CA LYS A 314 17.22 22.49 15.64
C LYS A 314 18.55 21.84 15.32
N SER A 315 19.17 21.17 16.29
CA SER A 315 20.43 20.48 16.09
C SER A 315 20.18 19.03 15.76
N LEU A 316 21.02 18.45 14.88
CA LEU A 316 20.89 17.04 14.49
C LEU A 316 20.81 16.08 15.67
N ASP A 317 21.51 16.36 16.78
CA ASP A 317 21.47 15.50 17.97
C ASP A 317 20.16 15.59 18.76
N LYS A 318 19.39 16.67 18.58
CA LYS A 318 18.04 16.80 19.13
C LYS A 318 17.04 16.17 18.16
N CYS A 319 17.05 16.62 16.91
CA CYS A 319 16.20 16.14 15.80
C CYS A 319 16.42 14.69 15.33
N SER A 320 17.11 13.83 16.08
CA SER A 320 17.29 12.41 15.69
C SER A 320 17.40 11.45 16.88
N ASN A 321 16.92 11.85 18.06
CA ASN A 321 17.12 11.11 19.29
C ASN A 321 15.83 10.47 19.85
N GLY A 322 14.70 10.68 19.19
CA GLY A 322 13.38 10.16 19.55
C GLY A 322 12.82 10.76 20.82
N LEU A 323 13.22 11.98 21.16
CA LEU A 323 12.73 12.74 22.30
C LEU A 323 12.25 14.10 21.81
N ASP A 324 11.14 14.54 22.36
CA ASP A 324 10.69 15.92 22.34
C ASP A 324 11.62 16.73 23.28
N ASP A 325 12.62 17.42 22.71
CA ASP A 325 13.69 18.10 23.45
C ASP A 325 13.37 19.56 23.83
N ASP A 326 12.23 20.09 23.40
CA ASP A 326 11.69 21.41 23.79
C ASP A 326 10.30 21.36 24.45
N ASP A 327 9.77 20.15 24.66
CA ASP A 327 8.53 19.80 25.36
C ASP A 327 7.25 20.36 24.66
N ASP A 328 7.26 20.50 23.32
CA ASP A 328 6.14 21.05 22.53
C ASP A 328 5.10 20.00 22.06
N GLY A 329 5.37 18.73 22.35
CA GLY A 329 4.53 17.58 22.02
C GLY A 329 4.92 16.85 20.74
N PHE A 330 5.89 17.36 19.97
CA PHE A 330 6.43 16.72 18.77
C PHE A 330 7.91 16.37 18.97
N ALA A 331 8.39 15.36 18.25
CA ALA A 331 9.76 14.89 18.40
C ALA A 331 10.42 14.68 17.03
N ASP A 332 11.71 14.99 16.96
CA ASP A 332 12.53 14.78 15.78
C ASP A 332 11.91 15.39 14.51
N CYS A 333 11.76 14.65 13.42
CA CYS A 333 11.31 15.22 12.15
C CYS A 333 9.81 15.47 12.05
N ALA A 334 9.04 14.95 13.01
CA ALA A 334 7.64 15.34 13.22
C ALA A 334 7.54 16.77 13.78
N ASP A 335 8.60 17.26 14.44
CA ASP A 335 8.67 18.61 14.98
C ASP A 335 8.85 19.66 13.85
N TYR A 336 8.11 20.76 13.96
CA TYR A 336 8.19 21.88 13.01
C TYR A 336 9.60 22.50 12.95
N ASP A 337 10.28 22.61 14.08
CA ASP A 337 11.60 23.21 14.20
C ASP A 337 12.71 22.35 13.57
N CYS A 338 12.53 21.04 13.53
CA CYS A 338 13.40 20.12 12.81
C CYS A 338 13.04 20.02 11.32
N SER A 339 11.76 19.86 10.98
CA SER A 339 11.30 19.77 9.58
C SER A 339 11.56 21.04 8.77
N MET A 340 11.56 22.21 9.42
CA MET A 340 11.86 23.52 8.81
C MET A 340 13.28 24.03 9.12
N SER A 341 14.16 23.16 9.60
CA SER A 341 15.54 23.53 9.94
C SER A 341 16.31 24.06 8.72
N ASP A 342 17.18 25.05 8.94
CA ASP A 342 18.13 25.54 7.94
C ASP A 342 19.49 24.82 8.00
N ASP A 343 19.66 23.86 8.93
CA ASP A 343 20.85 23.03 9.05
C ASP A 343 20.86 21.93 7.98
N GLU A 344 21.89 21.92 7.12
CA GLU A 344 22.01 20.96 6.02
C GLU A 344 22.05 19.49 6.48
N ASP A 345 22.46 19.20 7.71
CA ASP A 345 22.53 17.83 8.22
C ASP A 345 21.18 17.39 8.82
N VAL A 346 20.41 18.30 9.42
CA VAL A 346 19.03 18.04 9.84
C VAL A 346 18.12 17.84 8.64
N ILE A 347 18.20 18.72 7.63
CA ILE A 347 17.43 18.57 6.38
C ILE A 347 17.69 17.20 5.75
N LYS A 348 18.96 16.79 5.62
CA LYS A 348 19.29 15.48 5.03
C LYS A 348 18.80 14.31 5.86
N TYR A 349 18.74 14.46 7.18
CA TYR A 349 18.23 13.42 8.07
C TYR A 349 16.71 13.35 7.93
N CYS A 350 16.00 14.47 8.02
CA CYS A 350 14.55 14.50 7.85
C CYS A 350 14.12 14.04 6.46
N GLU A 351 14.78 14.43 5.37
CA GLU A 351 14.56 13.86 4.02
C GLU A 351 14.77 12.33 3.96
N GLN A 352 15.59 11.77 4.85
CA GLN A 352 15.84 10.33 4.96
C GLN A 352 14.86 9.60 5.86
N VAL A 353 14.07 10.31 6.68
CA VAL A 353 13.07 9.68 7.54
C VAL A 353 11.64 10.01 7.12
N THR A 354 11.36 11.23 6.65
CA THR A 354 10.07 11.63 6.05
C THR A 354 9.63 10.75 4.89
N GLU A 355 8.32 10.63 4.78
CA GLU A 355 7.61 9.95 3.71
C GLU A 355 7.58 10.80 2.44
N SER A 356 8.74 10.89 1.80
CA SER A 356 8.96 11.79 0.65
C SER A 356 9.35 11.03 -0.62
N THR A 357 9.15 9.73 -0.64
CA THR A 357 9.46 8.85 -1.79
C THR A 357 8.27 7.94 -2.08
N PRO A 358 8.03 7.55 -3.35
CA PRO A 358 6.89 6.69 -3.68
C PRO A 358 6.87 5.40 -2.86
N GLU A 359 8.04 4.84 -2.56
CA GLU A 359 8.18 3.62 -1.78
C GLU A 359 7.76 3.77 -0.32
N ARG A 360 7.91 4.97 0.26
CA ARG A 360 7.60 5.24 1.68
C ARG A 360 6.24 5.88 1.88
N CYS A 361 5.59 6.27 0.78
CA CYS A 361 4.20 6.69 0.74
C CYS A 361 3.28 5.52 0.36
N SER A 362 3.79 4.29 0.43
CA SER A 362 3.02 3.07 0.13
C SER A 362 3.55 1.83 0.85
N ASP A 363 4.36 1.98 1.91
CA ASP A 363 4.94 0.84 2.63
C ASP A 363 4.20 0.48 3.93
N GLY A 364 3.15 1.23 4.29
CA GLY A 364 2.30 0.98 5.45
C GLY A 364 3.01 1.25 6.77
N VAL A 365 4.09 2.01 6.77
CA VAL A 365 4.89 2.33 7.96
C VAL A 365 4.97 3.84 8.10
N ASP A 366 4.65 4.36 9.28
CA ASP A 366 4.96 5.73 9.68
C ASP A 366 6.49 5.89 9.78
N ASN A 367 7.09 6.42 8.73
CA ASN A 367 8.53 6.41 8.53
C ASN A 367 9.26 7.55 9.25
N ASP A 368 8.54 8.61 9.65
CA ASP A 368 9.03 9.74 10.43
C ASP A 368 8.44 9.87 11.84
N ASP A 369 7.67 8.87 12.26
CA ASP A 369 7.05 8.72 13.58
C ASP A 369 6.13 9.91 13.94
N ASN A 370 5.45 10.51 12.95
CA ASN A 370 4.58 11.68 13.15
C ASN A 370 3.10 11.32 13.40
N GLY A 371 2.76 10.03 13.39
CA GLY A 371 1.43 9.49 13.61
C GLY A 371 0.59 9.28 12.35
N PHE A 372 1.10 9.63 11.17
CA PHE A 372 0.44 9.45 9.89
C PHE A 372 1.25 8.49 9.01
N VAL A 373 0.53 7.63 8.28
CA VAL A 373 1.14 6.58 7.46
C VAL A 373 0.78 6.83 5.99
N ASP A 374 1.78 6.76 5.14
CA ASP A 374 1.67 6.82 3.69
C ASP A 374 0.87 8.05 3.19
N CYS A 375 -0.23 7.87 2.48
CA CYS A 375 -0.97 8.97 1.87
C CYS A 375 -1.85 9.75 2.86
N ALA A 376 -2.08 9.20 4.05
CA ALA A 376 -2.57 9.99 5.18
C ALA A 376 -1.50 11.00 5.65
N ASP A 377 -0.22 10.77 5.32
CA ASP A 377 0.86 11.70 5.62
C ASP A 377 0.86 12.92 4.68
N TYR A 378 1.10 14.09 5.27
CA TYR A 378 1.13 15.36 4.54
C TYR A 378 2.31 15.43 3.55
N SER A 379 3.45 14.83 3.90
CA SER A 379 4.67 14.78 3.07
C SER A 379 4.43 14.00 1.77
N CYS A 380 3.53 13.02 1.80
CA CYS A 380 3.10 12.25 0.65
C CYS A 380 2.03 12.99 -0.17
N SER A 381 0.89 13.31 0.46
CA SER A 381 -0.27 13.91 -0.21
C SER A 381 0.00 15.31 -0.80
N GLN A 382 0.90 16.09 -0.18
CA GLN A 382 1.27 17.43 -0.64
C GLN A 382 2.68 17.51 -1.24
N SER A 383 3.26 16.38 -1.65
CA SER A 383 4.59 16.37 -2.24
C SER A 383 4.69 17.22 -3.52
N ASP A 384 5.76 18.01 -3.63
CA ASP A 384 6.11 18.70 -4.87
C ASP A 384 6.69 17.74 -5.94
N ASP A 385 7.05 16.50 -5.56
CA ASP A 385 7.48 15.47 -6.51
C ASP A 385 6.26 14.78 -7.13
N PRO A 386 6.04 14.93 -8.45
CA PRO A 386 4.90 14.30 -9.13
C PRO A 386 4.86 12.78 -9.01
N ALA A 387 5.99 12.12 -8.76
CA ALA A 387 6.02 10.67 -8.57
C ALA A 387 5.48 10.25 -7.19
N VAL A 388 5.68 11.09 -6.17
CA VAL A 388 5.21 10.86 -4.80
C VAL A 388 3.74 11.21 -4.69
N GLN A 389 3.37 12.41 -5.15
CA GLN A 389 1.98 12.86 -5.15
C GLN A 389 1.06 11.94 -5.98
N GLN A 390 1.60 11.29 -7.01
CA GLN A 390 0.85 10.35 -7.84
C GLN A 390 0.49 9.05 -7.10
N VAL A 391 1.19 8.71 -6.02
CA VAL A 391 0.83 7.57 -5.17
C VAL A 391 -0.48 7.84 -4.45
N CYS A 392 -0.65 9.07 -3.98
CA CYS A 392 -1.82 9.55 -3.24
C CYS A 392 -2.90 10.16 -4.15
N GLN A 393 -3.17 9.53 -5.31
CA GLN A 393 -4.20 10.00 -6.25
C GLN A 393 -5.09 8.85 -6.71
N GLU A 394 -6.22 8.68 -6.06
CA GLU A 394 -7.21 7.63 -6.33
C GLU A 394 -7.71 7.74 -7.77
N SER A 395 -8.10 8.94 -8.17
CA SER A 395 -8.73 9.23 -9.46
C SER A 395 -7.78 9.22 -10.67
N ILE A 396 -6.56 8.70 -10.52
CA ILE A 396 -5.57 8.73 -11.59
C ILE A 396 -5.86 7.72 -12.70
N GLY A 397 -5.65 8.17 -13.95
CA GLY A 397 -5.73 7.32 -15.14
C GLY A 397 -6.68 7.87 -16.18
N THR A 398 -7.27 6.98 -16.96
CA THR A 398 -8.31 7.36 -17.93
C THR A 398 -9.63 7.68 -17.23
N PRO A 399 -10.54 8.46 -17.84
CA PRO A 399 -11.85 8.75 -17.24
C PRO A 399 -12.63 7.49 -16.82
N GLN A 400 -12.48 6.37 -17.55
CA GLN A 400 -13.08 5.10 -17.14
C GLN A 400 -12.46 4.55 -15.84
N GLN A 401 -11.14 4.60 -15.71
CA GLN A 401 -10.44 4.09 -14.53
C GLN A 401 -10.70 4.97 -13.31
N ALA A 402 -10.73 6.28 -13.52
CA ALA A 402 -11.11 7.23 -12.48
C ALA A 402 -12.57 6.99 -12.02
N ASP A 403 -13.50 6.79 -12.96
CA ASP A 403 -14.89 6.44 -12.64
C ASP A 403 -15.05 5.08 -11.94
N GLU A 404 -14.16 4.14 -12.23
CA GLU A 404 -14.17 2.80 -11.62
C GLU A 404 -13.65 2.86 -10.19
N ARG A 405 -12.54 3.55 -9.96
CA ARG A 405 -11.92 3.76 -8.65
C ARG A 405 -12.82 4.55 -7.72
N CYS A 406 -13.27 5.72 -8.18
CA CYS A 406 -14.12 6.64 -7.42
C CYS A 406 -15.59 6.19 -7.20
N ALA A 407 -15.89 4.90 -7.37
CA ALA A 407 -17.22 4.33 -7.12
C ALA A 407 -17.17 2.83 -6.77
N ASP A 408 -16.01 2.30 -6.41
CA ASP A 408 -15.83 0.89 -6.06
C ASP A 408 -15.93 0.59 -4.56
N GLY A 409 -16.02 1.63 -3.74
CA GLY A 409 -16.20 1.56 -2.29
C GLY A 409 -14.89 1.34 -1.54
N GLN A 410 -13.74 1.57 -2.17
CA GLN A 410 -12.42 1.49 -1.57
C GLN A 410 -11.74 2.86 -1.58
N ASP A 411 -10.85 3.05 -0.63
CA ASP A 411 -9.86 4.13 -0.62
C ASP A 411 -8.64 3.60 -1.39
N ASN A 412 -8.52 3.95 -2.69
CA ASN A 412 -7.46 3.36 -3.52
C ASN A 412 -6.12 4.09 -3.42
N ASP A 413 -6.05 5.20 -2.69
CA ASP A 413 -4.82 5.93 -2.48
C ASP A 413 -4.37 6.01 -1.02
N GLY A 414 -5.19 5.55 -0.08
CA GLY A 414 -4.82 5.30 1.32
C GLY A 414 -4.87 6.57 2.17
N ASP A 415 -5.63 7.59 1.78
CA ASP A 415 -5.74 8.86 2.49
C ASP A 415 -6.87 8.91 3.54
N GLY A 416 -7.63 7.81 3.66
CA GLY A 416 -8.76 7.63 4.57
C GLY A 416 -10.12 8.02 3.99
N PHE A 417 -10.19 8.47 2.73
CA PHE A 417 -11.43 8.82 2.06
C PHE A 417 -11.78 7.84 0.94
N ILE A 418 -13.08 7.53 0.80
CA ILE A 418 -13.56 6.52 -0.14
C ILE A 418 -14.39 7.16 -1.25
N ASP A 419 -14.13 6.80 -2.50
CA ASP A 419 -14.93 7.12 -3.68
C ASP A 419 -15.26 8.63 -3.80
N CYS A 420 -16.54 8.99 -3.89
CA CYS A 420 -16.97 10.37 -4.07
C CYS A 420 -16.94 11.21 -2.79
N ASP A 421 -16.65 10.59 -1.65
CA ASP A 421 -16.32 11.30 -0.42
C ASP A 421 -14.82 11.63 -0.37
N ASP A 422 -14.00 11.00 -1.23
CA ASP A 422 -12.64 11.41 -1.54
C ASP A 422 -12.57 12.68 -2.41
N TRP A 423 -11.57 13.50 -2.11
CA TRP A 423 -11.35 14.82 -2.68
C TRP A 423 -10.77 14.72 -4.08
N ASP A 424 -9.85 13.79 -4.32
CA ASP A 424 -9.28 13.58 -5.63
C ASP A 424 -10.32 13.06 -6.62
N CYS A 425 -11.23 12.21 -6.16
CA CYS A 425 -12.38 11.72 -6.91
C CYS A 425 -13.43 12.79 -7.15
N SER A 426 -13.81 13.55 -6.13
CA SER A 426 -14.85 14.57 -6.25
C SER A 426 -14.42 15.84 -6.99
N TYR A 427 -13.11 16.11 -7.08
CA TYR A 427 -12.55 17.28 -7.77
C TYR A 427 -11.94 16.97 -9.15
N ASN A 428 -11.70 15.70 -9.48
CA ASN A 428 -11.20 15.34 -10.80
C ASN A 428 -12.31 15.44 -11.88
N PRO A 429 -12.19 16.35 -12.87
CA PRO A 429 -13.21 16.54 -13.90
C PRO A 429 -13.34 15.37 -14.88
N ALA A 430 -12.44 14.39 -14.83
CA ALA A 430 -12.55 13.14 -15.56
C ALA A 430 -13.51 12.15 -14.89
N VAL A 431 -13.77 12.30 -13.58
CA VAL A 431 -14.72 11.51 -12.80
C VAL A 431 -16.12 12.07 -13.04
N THR A 432 -17.01 11.21 -13.53
CA THR A 432 -18.39 11.45 -13.90
C THR A 432 -19.39 10.68 -13.04
N VAL A 433 -18.93 9.68 -12.26
CA VAL A 433 -19.75 8.90 -11.31
C VAL A 433 -20.16 9.71 -10.09
N CYS A 434 -19.35 10.68 -9.66
CA CYS A 434 -19.66 11.56 -8.54
C CYS A 434 -20.64 12.65 -8.95
N GLU A 435 -21.89 12.59 -8.45
CA GLU A 435 -22.93 13.57 -8.78
C GLU A 435 -22.71 14.91 -8.06
N GLY A 436 -21.99 15.81 -8.73
CA GLY A 436 -21.93 17.24 -8.44
C GLY A 436 -20.63 17.68 -7.79
N ALA A 437 -19.90 18.58 -8.46
CA ALA A 437 -18.75 19.26 -7.87
C ALA A 437 -19.21 20.03 -6.61
N LYS A 438 -18.89 19.51 -5.43
CA LYS A 438 -19.08 20.22 -4.16
C LYS A 438 -17.95 21.24 -4.02
N VAL A 439 -18.05 22.34 -4.77
CA VAL A 439 -17.27 23.54 -4.48
C VAL A 439 -17.87 24.20 -3.24
N CYS A 440 -17.30 23.92 -2.08
CA CYS A 440 -17.34 24.85 -0.95
C CYS A 440 -16.06 25.68 -1.01
N GLY A 441 -16.15 26.97 -0.67
CA GLY A 441 -15.00 27.87 -0.67
C GLY A 441 -15.08 28.87 0.45
#